data_AF-A0A7W3SWL7-F1
#
_entry.id   AF-A0A7W3SWL7-F1
#
_cell.length_a   1.000
_cell.length_b   1.000
_cell.length_c   1.000
_cell.angle_alpha   90.00
_cell.angle_beta   90.00
_cell.angle_gamma   90.00
#
_symmetry.space_group_name_H-M   'P 1'
#
loop_
_entity.id
_entity.type
_entity.pdbx_description
1 polymer ?
#
loop_
_entity_poly.entity_id
_entity_poly.type
_entity_poly.pdbx_seq_one_letter_code
_entity_poly.pdbx_strand_id
1 'polypeptide(L)' 'MNESRNPKYNASGYPDPTAYQAMKPVIREEAELDIKVHRLIRMLKTIIEWAGFELIGRIQIKDKRTGKEFK' A
#
# COMPACT_ATOMS: atom_id res chain seq x y z
N MET A 1 4.67 10.18 18.94
CA MET A 1 3.43 10.99 18.78
C MET A 1 3.01 10.85 17.33
N ASN A 2 1.93 10.12 17.08
CA ASN A 2 1.45 9.80 15.74
C ASN A 2 0.42 10.87 15.37
N GLU A 3 0.87 12.04 14.91
CA GLU A 3 -0.06 13.05 14.39
C GLU A 3 -0.59 12.55 13.05
N SER A 4 -1.82 12.04 13.08
CA SER A 4 -2.68 11.95 11.91
C SER A 4 -2.97 13.38 11.42
N ARG A 5 -1.96 14.04 10.82
CA ARG A 5 -2.10 15.36 10.22
C ARG A 5 -3.12 15.25 9.10
N ASN A 6 -4.29 15.83 9.33
CA ASN A 6 -5.36 15.88 8.35
C ASN A 6 -4.82 16.58 7.09
N PRO A 7 -4.71 15.89 5.94
CA PRO A 7 -4.03 16.40 4.74
C PRO A 7 -4.73 17.63 4.12
N LYS A 8 -5.85 18.06 4.70
CA LYS A 8 -6.57 19.30 4.37
C LYS A 8 -5.90 20.57 4.90
N TYR A 9 -4.95 20.48 5.83
CA TYR A 9 -4.32 21.62 6.47
C TYR A 9 -2.81 21.64 6.21
N ASN A 10 -2.26 22.82 5.91
CA ASN A 10 -0.81 22.99 5.76
C ASN A 10 -0.08 22.98 7.11
N ALA A 11 1.25 23.10 7.07
CA ALA A 11 2.10 23.12 8.27
C ALA A 11 1.76 24.24 9.26
N SER A 12 1.10 25.31 8.80
CA SER A 12 0.63 26.44 9.61
C SER A 12 -0.81 26.27 10.11
N GLY A 13 -1.46 25.14 9.84
CA GLY A 13 -2.82 24.85 10.31
C GLY A 13 -3.93 25.53 9.49
N TYR A 14 -3.63 26.11 8.33
CA TYR A 14 -4.63 26.69 7.43
C TYR A 14 -5.14 25.65 6.44
N PRO A 15 -6.45 25.66 6.09
CA PRO A 15 -6.99 24.83 5.03
C PRO A 15 -6.23 25.11 3.73
N ASP A 16 -5.47 24.12 3.26
CA ASP A 16 -4.67 24.25 2.05
C ASP A 16 -5.17 23.24 1.01
N PRO A 17 -6.17 23.64 0.21
CA PRO A 17 -6.73 22.77 -0.82
C PRO A 17 -5.68 22.37 -1.86
N THR A 18 -4.59 23.13 -2.01
CA THR A 18 -3.49 22.83 -2.94
C THR A 18 -2.67 21.65 -2.45
N ALA A 19 -2.27 21.65 -1.17
CA ALA A 19 -1.56 20.53 -0.56
C ALA A 19 -2.39 19.24 -0.59
N TYR A 20 -3.69 19.34 -0.27
CA TYR A 20 -4.60 18.20 -0.31
C TYR A 20 -4.79 17.63 -1.73
N GLN A 21 -4.96 18.50 -2.73
CA GLN A 21 -5.11 18.08 -4.12
C GLN A 21 -3.84 17.43 -4.68
N ALA A 22 -2.66 17.90 -4.27
CA ALA A 22 -1.38 17.31 -4.66
C ALA A 22 -1.13 15.92 -4.03
N MET A 23 -1.59 15.68 -2.79
CA MET A 23 -1.44 14.38 -2.11
C MET A 23 -2.47 13.33 -2.53
N LYS A 24 -3.65 13.75 -2.98
CA LYS A 24 -4.74 12.86 -3.39
C LYS A 24 -4.36 11.80 -4.46
N PRO A 25 -3.60 12.09 -5.52
CA PRO A 25 -3.18 11.06 -6.48
C PRO A 25 -2.23 10.04 -5.85
N VAL A 26 -1.30 10.46 -5.00
CA VAL A 26 -0.34 9.57 -4.34
C VAL A 26 -1.05 8.60 -3.40
N ILE A 27 -1.98 9.10 -2.58
CA ILE A 27 -2.77 8.27 -1.65
C ILE A 27 -3.59 7.22 -2.42
N ARG A 28 -4.10 7.56 -3.61
CA ARG A 28 -4.82 6.62 -4.47
C ARG A 28 -3.91 5.55 -5.03
N GLU A 29 -2.76 5.93 -5.59
CA GLU A 29 -1.81 4.98 -6.14
C GLU A 29 -1.27 4.01 -5.08
N GLU A 30 -1.03 4.48 -3.86
CA GLU A 30 -0.62 3.62 -2.74
C GLU A 30 -1.72 2.62 -2.35
N ALA A 31 -2.97 3.07 -2.26
CA ALA A 31 -4.10 2.19 -1.96
C ALA A 31 -4.32 1.14 -3.05
N GLU A 32 -4.18 1.52 -4.33
CA GLU A 32 -4.27 0.59 -5.46
C GLU A 32 -3.13 -0.43 -5.44
N LEU A 33 -1.92 0.00 -5.09
CA LEU A 33 -0.78 -0.90 -4.95
C LEU A 33 -1.00 -1.91 -3.82
N ASP A 34 -1.52 -1.49 -2.67
CA ASP A 34 -1.81 -2.37 -1.54
C ASP A 34 -2.89 -3.42 -1.92
N ILE A 35 -3.95 -3.00 -2.63
CA ILE A 35 -4.99 -3.91 -3.13
C ILE A 35 -4.38 -4.94 -4.11
N LYS A 36 -3.53 -4.49 -5.03
CA LYS A 36 -2.87 -5.34 -6.01
C LYS A 36 -1.98 -6.39 -5.34
N VAL A 37 -1.20 -5.97 -4.34
CA VAL A 37 -0.35 -6.86 -3.53
C VAL A 37 -1.19 -7.90 -2.79
N HIS A 38 -2.28 -7.47 -2.13
CA HIS A 38 -3.16 -8.38 -1.41
C HIS A 38 -3.75 -9.46 -2.33
N ARG A 39 -4.22 -9.05 -3.52
CA ARG A 39 -4.77 -9.97 -4.53
C ARG A 39 -3.71 -10.96 -5.03
N LEU A 40 -2.49 -10.49 -5.29
CA LEU A 40 -1.38 -11.34 -5.71
C LEU A 40 -1.04 -12.40 -4.67
N ILE A 41 -0.89 -11.99 -3.40
CA ILE A 41 -0.58 -12.92 -2.30
C ILE A 41 -1.68 -13.98 -2.16
N ARG A 42 -2.95 -13.60 -2.29
CA ARG A 42 -4.07 -14.55 -2.22
C ARG A 42 -3.97 -15.60 -3.32
N MET A 43 -3.74 -15.18 -4.57
CA MET A 43 -3.59 -16.12 -5.69
C MET A 43 -2.39 -17.06 -5.51
N LEU A 44 -1.24 -16.55 -5.04
CA LEU A 44 -0.06 -17.38 -4.77
C LEU A 44 -0.36 -18.45 -3.70
N LYS A 45 -1.04 -18.08 -2.61
CA LYS A 45 -1.47 -19.05 -1.59
C LYS A 45 -2.39 -20.12 -2.16
N THR A 46 -3.35 -19.75 -2.99
CA THR A 46 -4.23 -20.72 -3.65
C THR A 46 -3.46 -21.68 -4.55
N ILE A 47 -2.45 -21.20 -5.30
CA ILE A 47 -1.61 -22.06 -6.15
C ILE A 47 -0.78 -23.03 -5.30
N ILE A 48 -0.21 -22.55 -4.19
CA ILE A 48 0.59 -23.38 -3.27
C ILE A 48 -0.27 -24.51 -2.70
N GLU A 49 -1.46 -24.19 -2.21
CA GLU A 49 -2.41 -25.16 -1.67
C GLU A 49 -2.90 -26.14 -2.75
N TRP A 50 -3.24 -25.62 -3.93
CA TRP A 50 -3.66 -26.45 -5.07
C TRP A 50 -2.57 -27.43 -5.53
N ALA A 51 -1.30 -27.05 -5.41
CA ALA A 51 -0.15 -27.90 -5.71
C ALA A 51 0.19 -28.89 -4.58
N GLY A 52 -0.57 -28.93 -3.48
CA GLY A 52 -0.36 -29.84 -2.36
C GLY A 52 0.79 -29.43 -1.42
N PHE A 53 1.21 -28.16 -1.47
CA PHE A 53 2.24 -27.63 -0.58
C PHE A 53 1.62 -26.76 0.51
N GLU A 54 2.31 -26.67 1.63
CA GLU A 54 1.97 -25.73 2.70
C GLU A 54 2.99 -24.59 2.73
N LEU A 55 2.49 -23.36 2.85
CA LEU A 55 3.34 -22.19 2.99
C LEU A 55 3.86 -22.10 4.44
N ILE A 56 5.10 -22.51 4.66
CA ILE A 56 5.75 -22.51 5.99
C ILE A 56 6.31 -21.14 6.45
N GLY A 57 6.24 -20.12 5.61
CA GLY A 57 6.84 -18.81 5.85
C GLY A 57 6.03 -17.66 5.25
N ARG A 58 6.50 -16.43 5.41
CA ARG A 58 5.79 -15.27 4.85
C ARG A 58 6.23 -15.03 3.40
N ILE A 59 5.26 -14.80 2.52
CA ILE A 59 5.52 -14.32 1.16
C ILE A 59 5.95 -12.86 1.24
N GLN A 60 7.20 -12.58 0.88
CA GLN A 60 7.75 -11.24 0.78
C GLN A 60 7.84 -10.84 -0.69
N ILE A 61 7.34 -9.65 -1.06
CA ILE A 61 7.37 -9.16 -2.43
C ILE A 61 7.85 -7.71 -2.48
N LYS A 62 8.48 -7.35 -3.60
CA LYS A 62 8.95 -6.00 -3.87
C LYS A 62 8.26 -5.48 -5.13
N ASP A 63 7.62 -4.33 -5.05
CA ASP A 63 7.11 -3.67 -6.24
C ASP A 63 8.30 -3.18 -7.09
N LYS A 64 8.39 -3.66 -8.34
CA LYS A 64 9.53 -3.34 -9.21
C LYS A 64 9.60 -1.86 -9.60
N ARG A 65 8.46 -1.17 -9.62
CA ARG A 65 8.36 0.24 -10.04
C ARG A 65 8.78 1.19 -8.92
N THR A 66 8.20 1.01 -7.73
CA THR A 66 8.42 1.90 -6.58
C THR A 66 9.55 1.44 -5.67
N GLY A 67 9.97 0.18 -5.77
CA GLY A 67 10.91 -0.44 -4.85
C GLY A 67 10.33 -0.75 -3.46
N LYS A 68 9.04 -0.46 -3.23
CA LYS A 68 8.36 -0.71 -1.95
C LYS A 68 8.36 -2.20 -1.65
N GLU A 69 8.80 -2.54 -0.43
CA GLU A 69 8.85 -3.91 0.06
C GLU A 69 7.60 -4.20 0.90
N PHE A 70 6.96 -5.32 0.58
CA PHE A 70 5.83 -5.89 1.30
C PHE A 70 6.34 -7.16 1.95
N LYS A 71 6.70 -7.03 3.23
CA LYS A 71 7.20 -8.11 4.06
C LYS A 71 6.11 -8.66 4.91
#